data_AF-A0A7C7HDB5-F1
#
_entry.id   AF-A0A7C7HDB5-F1
#
_cell.length_a   1.000
_cell.length_b   1.000
_cell.length_c   1.000
_cell.angle_alpha   90.00
_cell.angle_beta   90.00
_cell.angle_gamma   90.00
#
_symmetry.space_group_name_H-M   'P 1'
#
loop_
_entity.id
_entity.type
_entity.pdbx_description
1 polymer ?
#
loop_
_entity_poly.entity_id
_entity_poly.type
_entity_poly.pdbx_seq_one_letter_code
_entity_poly.pdbx_strand_id
1 'polypeptide(L)'
;MAVNSSFNACTGWQVGCQCFGQGAAPTIVSQPTAMFSTVENWIHLAEVSHDGSVEFDRGIAVLKEILSSVQPAETVLMANYPNPFNPETWIPYHLNQDAEVVVRIYDAKGRIVRTLDMGFQSFGYYASRDKAAYWNGKTDTGEMVSSGTYFYQIQAGDYTETRKMVILK
;
A
#
# COMPACT_ATOMS: atom_id res chain seq x y z
N MET A 1 57.35 -16.60 41.88
CA MET A 1 56.89 -15.83 40.71
C MET A 1 56.31 -14.53 41.24
N ALA A 2 56.93 -13.42 40.84
CA ALA A 2 56.82 -12.12 41.47
C ALA A 2 55.66 -11.28 40.90
N VAL A 3 55.26 -10.33 41.74
CA VAL A 3 54.25 -9.29 41.61
C VAL A 3 54.69 -8.19 40.62
N ASN A 4 53.73 -7.61 39.89
CA ASN A 4 53.77 -6.25 39.32
C ASN A 4 52.29 -5.83 39.16
N SER A 5 51.70 -4.89 39.93
CA SER A 5 51.76 -3.41 39.82
C SER A 5 51.88 -2.92 38.37
N SER A 6 51.02 -2.04 37.80
CA SER A 6 50.45 -0.81 38.35
C SER A 6 49.37 -0.22 37.39
N PHE A 7 48.38 0.47 37.97
CA PHE A 7 47.79 1.78 37.59
C PHE A 7 47.30 2.15 36.16
N ASN A 8 46.15 2.87 36.21
CA ASN A 8 45.51 3.83 35.27
C ASN A 8 44.56 3.27 34.19
N ALA A 9 43.36 3.81 33.95
CA ALA A 9 42.56 4.84 34.65
C ALA A 9 41.10 4.71 34.20
N CYS A 10 40.16 4.92 35.12
CA CYS A 10 38.75 5.12 34.82
C CYS A 10 38.54 6.46 34.09
N THR A 11 38.03 6.42 32.87
CA THR A 11 37.17 7.49 32.34
C THR A 11 36.00 6.84 31.64
N GLY A 12 34.82 6.96 32.22
CA GLY A 12 33.61 6.36 31.67
C GLY A 12 32.58 6.17 32.76
N TRP A 13 31.68 7.14 32.87
CA TRP A 13 30.57 7.15 33.81
C TRP A 13 29.73 5.86 33.70
N GLN A 14 29.65 5.08 34.79
CA GLN A 14 28.43 4.34 35.13
C GLN A 14 27.44 5.39 35.72
N VAL A 15 26.12 5.32 35.69
CA VAL A 15 25.13 4.24 35.67
C VAL A 15 23.79 4.92 35.34
N GLY A 16 22.81 4.24 34.73
CA GLY A 16 21.43 4.75 34.83
C GLY A 16 20.38 4.17 33.88
N CYS A 17 19.76 3.08 34.33
CA CYS A 17 18.39 2.64 34.05
C CYS A 17 17.95 2.33 32.60
N GLN A 18 17.62 1.05 32.42
CA GLN A 18 16.63 0.60 31.45
C GLN A 18 15.27 1.26 31.75
N CYS A 19 14.69 1.88 30.72
CA CYS A 19 13.24 2.03 30.61
C CYS A 19 12.82 1.34 29.30
N PHE A 20 12.06 0.25 29.42
CA PHE A 20 11.23 -0.24 28.33
C PHE A 20 10.13 0.78 28.08
N GLY A 21 10.09 1.35 26.89
CA GLY A 21 9.04 2.25 26.43
C GLY A 21 8.91 2.11 24.94
N GLN A 22 7.90 1.35 24.51
CA GLN A 22 7.45 1.31 23.13
C GLN A 22 7.09 2.73 22.69
N GLY A 23 7.83 3.24 21.72
CA GLY A 23 7.49 4.45 21.00
C GLY A 23 7.99 4.24 19.59
N ALA A 24 7.11 3.69 18.74
CA ALA A 24 7.40 3.51 17.34
C ALA A 24 7.96 4.81 16.75
N ALA A 25 9.01 4.71 15.94
CA ALA A 25 9.33 5.77 15.00
C ALA A 25 8.04 6.13 14.26
N PRO A 26 7.72 7.42 14.04
CA PRO A 26 6.66 7.74 13.12
C PRO A 26 7.12 7.28 11.74
N THR A 27 6.69 6.09 11.33
CA THR A 27 6.65 5.70 9.94
C THR A 27 5.62 6.60 9.28
N ILE A 28 6.03 7.81 8.88
CA ILE A 28 5.27 8.55 7.87
C ILE A 28 5.59 7.89 6.54
N VAL A 29 4.96 6.73 6.32
CA VAL A 29 4.66 6.24 4.99
C VAL A 29 3.13 6.30 4.89
N SER A 30 2.63 7.52 4.86
CA SER A 30 1.24 7.84 4.51
C SER A 30 1.28 9.19 3.82
N GLN A 31 0.68 9.44 2.67
CA GLN A 31 -0.05 8.69 1.66
C GLN A 31 0.08 9.61 0.43
N PRO A 32 0.18 9.09 -0.81
CA PRO A 32 0.05 9.95 -1.99
C PRO A 32 -1.17 10.88 -1.90
N THR A 33 -2.26 10.40 -1.29
CA THR A 33 -3.53 11.11 -1.10
C THR A 33 -3.46 12.42 -0.33
N ALA A 34 -2.66 12.49 0.75
CA ALA A 34 -2.55 13.73 1.53
C ALA A 34 -1.86 14.81 0.70
N MET A 35 -0.90 14.42 -0.15
CA MET A 35 -0.25 15.34 -1.08
C MET A 35 -1.21 15.75 -2.20
N PHE A 36 -1.94 14.81 -2.81
CA PHE A 36 -2.89 15.11 -3.90
C PHE A 36 -4.01 16.04 -3.47
N SER A 37 -4.69 15.75 -2.35
CA SER A 37 -5.74 16.62 -1.80
C SER A 37 -5.19 17.99 -1.39
N THR A 38 -3.94 18.07 -0.91
CA THR A 38 -3.28 19.35 -0.63
C THR A 38 -3.05 20.16 -1.90
N VAL A 39 -2.60 19.53 -3.00
CA VAL A 39 -2.38 20.21 -4.28
C VAL A 39 -3.70 20.63 -4.90
N GLU A 40 -4.74 19.80 -4.89
CA GLU A 40 -6.07 20.17 -5.39
C GLU A 40 -6.66 21.35 -4.61
N ASN A 41 -6.54 21.34 -3.28
CA ASN A 41 -6.95 22.45 -2.44
C ASN A 41 -6.14 23.72 -2.74
N TRP A 42 -4.83 23.60 -2.93
CA TRP A 42 -3.99 24.74 -3.31
C TRP A 42 -4.40 25.30 -4.67
N ILE A 43 -4.66 24.44 -5.66
CA ILE A 43 -5.14 24.85 -6.99
C ILE A 43 -6.45 25.61 -6.85
N HIS A 44 -7.41 25.10 -6.07
CA HIS A 44 -8.68 25.79 -5.84
C HIS A 44 -8.48 27.18 -5.21
N LEU A 45 -7.64 27.27 -4.18
CA LEU A 45 -7.31 28.55 -3.54
C LEU A 45 -6.60 29.50 -4.51
N ALA A 46 -5.68 28.99 -5.33
CA ALA A 46 -4.95 29.75 -6.33
C ALA A 46 -5.92 30.36 -7.35
N GLU A 47 -6.86 29.58 -7.87
CA GLU A 47 -7.90 30.05 -8.81
C GLU A 47 -8.83 31.11 -8.20
N VAL A 48 -9.17 30.99 -6.92
CA VAL A 48 -9.98 32.00 -6.23
C VAL A 48 -9.18 33.28 -5.99
N SER A 49 -7.90 33.16 -5.64
CA SER A 49 -7.04 34.31 -5.35
C SER A 49 -6.62 35.09 -6.59
N HIS A 50 -6.41 34.38 -7.71
CA HIS A 50 -6.06 34.83 -9.06
C HIS A 50 -5.38 36.21 -9.15
N ASP A 51 -4.09 36.24 -9.48
CA ASP A 51 -3.30 37.49 -9.52
C ASP A 51 -3.48 38.35 -10.79
N GLY A 52 -4.31 37.91 -11.74
CA GLY A 52 -4.57 38.62 -13.00
C GLY A 52 -3.55 38.35 -14.11
N SER A 53 -2.49 37.58 -13.84
CA SER A 53 -1.44 37.30 -14.83
C SER A 53 -1.73 36.05 -15.65
N VAL A 54 -1.34 36.10 -16.93
CA VAL A 54 -1.47 34.95 -17.85
C VAL A 54 -0.52 33.82 -17.43
N GLU A 55 0.62 34.17 -16.85
CA GLU A 55 1.61 33.23 -16.34
C GLU A 55 1.05 32.38 -15.19
N PHE A 56 0.30 33.01 -14.28
CA PHE A 56 -0.35 32.33 -13.16
C PHE A 56 -1.41 31.33 -13.63
N ASP A 57 -2.31 31.76 -14.53
CA ASP A 57 -3.34 30.89 -15.11
C ASP A 57 -2.72 29.71 -15.86
N ARG A 58 -1.65 29.96 -16.62
CA ARG A 58 -0.91 28.92 -17.34
C ARG A 58 -0.23 27.94 -16.38
N GLY A 59 0.32 28.42 -15.27
CA GLY A 59 0.91 27.57 -14.24
C GLY A 59 -0.12 26.62 -13.62
N ILE A 60 -1.31 27.13 -13.28
CA ILE A 60 -2.42 26.33 -12.78
C ILE A 60 -2.86 25.29 -13.82
N ALA A 61 -2.99 25.68 -15.09
CA ALA A 61 -3.39 24.76 -16.16
C ALA A 61 -2.40 23.59 -16.32
N VAL A 62 -1.09 23.87 -16.29
CA VAL A 62 -0.05 22.82 -16.34
C VAL A 62 -0.13 21.89 -15.13
N LEU A 63 -0.35 22.42 -13.93
CA LEU A 63 -0.49 21.60 -12.73
C LEU A 63 -1.72 20.69 -12.79
N LYS A 64 -2.86 21.19 -13.28
CA LYS A 64 -4.07 20.39 -13.51
C LYS A 64 -3.82 19.26 -14.51
N GLU A 65 -3.11 19.54 -15.59
CA GLU A 65 -2.77 18.53 -16.60
C GLU A 65 -1.87 17.43 -15.99
N ILE A 66 -0.85 17.81 -15.23
CA ILE A 66 0.01 16.85 -14.53
C ILE A 66 -0.80 15.99 -13.56
N LEU A 67 -1.68 16.58 -12.75
CA LEU A 67 -2.55 15.84 -11.82
C LEU A 67 -3.44 14.83 -12.54
N SER A 68 -4.06 15.24 -13.65
CA SER A 68 -4.90 14.34 -14.45
C SER A 68 -4.12 13.16 -15.03
N SER A 69 -2.83 13.34 -15.35
CA SER A 69 -1.99 12.29 -15.93
C SER A 69 -1.58 11.20 -14.93
N VAL A 70 -1.62 11.48 -13.63
CA VAL A 70 -1.23 10.53 -12.58
C VAL A 70 -2.41 9.78 -11.96
N GLN A 71 -3.65 10.19 -12.26
CA GLN A 71 -4.84 9.45 -11.88
C GLN A 71 -5.14 8.33 -12.91
N PRO A 72 -5.39 7.08 -12.47
CA PRO A 72 -5.86 6.04 -13.39
C PRO A 72 -7.19 6.44 -14.04
N ALA A 73 -7.31 6.25 -15.35
CA ALA A 73 -8.56 6.54 -16.06
C ALA A 73 -9.70 5.60 -15.63
N GLU A 74 -9.37 4.34 -15.33
CA GLU A 74 -10.33 3.29 -14.99
C GLU A 74 -9.88 2.51 -13.76
N THR A 75 -10.87 2.08 -12.97
CA THR A 75 -10.66 1.05 -11.97
C THR A 75 -10.52 -0.29 -12.68
N VAL A 76 -9.42 -1.01 -12.44
CA VAL A 76 -9.14 -2.28 -13.11
C VAL A 76 -8.49 -3.29 -12.17
N LEU A 77 -8.95 -4.54 -12.23
CA LEU A 77 -8.28 -5.68 -11.61
C LEU A 77 -7.25 -6.29 -12.57
N MET A 78 -6.00 -6.39 -12.15
CA MET A 78 -4.93 -6.93 -12.98
C MET A 78 -4.67 -8.41 -12.67
N ALA A 79 -3.87 -9.05 -13.52
CA ALA A 79 -3.40 -10.41 -13.27
C ALA A 79 -2.50 -10.46 -12.04
N ASN A 80 -2.73 -11.43 -11.15
CA ASN A 80 -1.87 -11.69 -10.01
C ASN A 80 -0.46 -12.11 -10.46
N TYR A 81 0.56 -11.77 -9.67
CA TYR A 81 1.94 -12.12 -9.93
C TYR A 81 2.64 -12.64 -8.66
N PRO A 82 3.43 -13.74 -8.74
CA PRO A 82 3.54 -14.62 -9.90
C PRO A 82 2.23 -15.39 -10.16
N ASN A 83 2.09 -15.99 -11.35
CA ASN A 83 1.02 -16.94 -11.69
C ASN A 83 1.52 -17.92 -12.78
N PRO A 84 1.64 -19.24 -12.53
CA PRO A 84 1.34 -19.90 -11.25
C PRO A 84 2.26 -19.46 -10.11
N PHE A 85 1.79 -19.57 -8.86
CA PHE A 85 2.54 -19.12 -7.67
C PHE A 85 2.74 -20.24 -6.64
N ASN A 86 3.73 -20.06 -5.75
CA ASN A 86 4.05 -20.98 -4.65
C ASN A 86 4.73 -20.25 -3.45
N PRO A 87 4.11 -20.20 -2.25
CA PRO A 87 2.68 -20.15 -1.99
C PRO A 87 2.15 -18.70 -2.01
N GLU A 88 2.95 -17.72 -2.40
CA GLU A 88 2.63 -16.30 -2.28
C GLU A 88 2.41 -15.62 -3.63
N THR A 89 1.45 -14.71 -3.69
CA THR A 89 1.17 -13.87 -4.86
C THR A 89 0.68 -12.50 -4.39
N TRP A 90 0.80 -11.49 -5.24
CA TRP A 90 0.09 -10.23 -5.07
C TRP A 90 -0.85 -9.99 -6.25
N ILE A 91 -1.94 -9.30 -5.96
CA ILE A 91 -3.06 -9.05 -6.85
C ILE A 91 -3.10 -7.55 -7.11
N PRO A 92 -2.52 -7.08 -8.23
CA PRO A 92 -2.46 -5.65 -8.53
C PRO A 92 -3.81 -5.14 -9.03
N TYR A 93 -4.09 -3.88 -8.73
CA TYR A 93 -5.29 -3.19 -9.19
C TYR A 93 -5.02 -1.68 -9.31
N HIS A 94 -5.85 -0.97 -10.07
CA HIS A 94 -5.89 0.49 -10.06
C HIS A 94 -7.27 0.96 -9.62
N LEU A 95 -7.31 2.13 -9.00
CA LEU A 95 -8.54 2.81 -8.62
C LEU A 95 -8.59 4.16 -9.36
N ASN A 96 -9.65 4.41 -10.12
CA ASN A 96 -9.88 5.73 -10.72
C ASN A 96 -10.57 6.71 -9.78
N GLN A 97 -11.07 6.24 -8.65
CA GLN A 97 -11.68 7.05 -7.59
C GLN A 97 -11.44 6.38 -6.24
N ASP A 98 -11.57 7.14 -5.17
CA ASP A 98 -11.48 6.61 -3.80
C ASP A 98 -12.60 5.59 -3.54
N ALA A 99 -12.27 4.47 -2.87
CA ALA A 99 -13.19 3.38 -2.63
C ALA A 99 -12.79 2.53 -1.42
N GLU A 100 -13.78 1.92 -0.76
CA GLU A 100 -13.53 0.77 0.12
C GLU A 100 -13.24 -0.46 -0.74
N VAL A 101 -12.09 -1.11 -0.50
CA VAL A 101 -11.59 -2.21 -1.31
C VAL A 101 -11.55 -3.50 -0.50
N VAL A 102 -12.22 -4.53 -1.03
CA VAL A 102 -12.16 -5.89 -0.49
C VAL A 102 -11.81 -6.85 -1.63
N VAL A 103 -10.79 -7.69 -1.42
CA VAL A 103 -10.46 -8.78 -2.33
C VAL A 103 -10.86 -10.11 -1.70
N ARG A 104 -11.76 -10.84 -2.35
CA ARG A 104 -12.21 -12.17 -1.92
C ARG A 104 -11.63 -13.23 -2.82
N ILE A 105 -11.15 -14.32 -2.22
CA ILE A 105 -10.58 -15.46 -2.91
C ILE A 105 -11.52 -16.64 -2.73
N TYR A 106 -11.80 -17.33 -3.83
CA TYR A 106 -12.71 -18.45 -3.91
C TYR A 106 -12.02 -19.69 -4.46
N ASP A 107 -12.47 -20.86 -4.00
CA ASP A 107 -12.12 -22.13 -4.62
C ASP A 107 -12.91 -22.39 -5.91
N ALA A 108 -12.62 -23.50 -6.59
CA ALA A 108 -13.31 -23.89 -7.83
C ALA A 108 -14.82 -24.17 -7.67
N LYS A 109 -15.32 -24.29 -6.44
CA LYS A 109 -16.75 -24.47 -6.13
C LYS A 109 -17.43 -23.15 -5.76
N GLY A 110 -16.71 -22.02 -5.83
CA GLY A 110 -17.22 -20.70 -5.46
C GLY A 110 -17.30 -20.46 -3.95
N ARG A 111 -16.66 -21.29 -3.12
CA ARG A 111 -16.61 -21.08 -1.67
C ARG A 111 -15.51 -20.09 -1.33
N ILE A 112 -15.80 -19.13 -0.45
CA ILE A 112 -14.79 -18.19 0.06
C ILE A 112 -13.72 -18.97 0.81
N VAL A 113 -12.47 -18.71 0.44
CA VAL A 113 -11.25 -19.28 1.02
C VAL A 113 -10.57 -18.25 1.90
N ARG A 114 -10.49 -17.00 1.41
CA ARG A 114 -9.79 -15.90 2.07
C ARG A 114 -10.49 -14.58 1.75
N THR A 115 -10.59 -13.71 2.75
CA THR A 115 -10.94 -12.29 2.56
C THR A 115 -9.73 -11.42 2.88
N LEU A 116 -9.37 -10.54 1.96
CA LEU A 116 -8.34 -9.51 2.12
C LEU A 116 -9.05 -8.16 2.16
N ASP A 117 -9.26 -7.67 3.37
CA ASP A 117 -9.84 -6.35 3.60
C ASP A 117 -8.72 -5.30 3.47
N MET A 118 -8.79 -4.50 2.41
CA MET A 118 -7.84 -3.42 2.17
C MET A 118 -8.34 -2.09 2.76
N GLY A 119 -9.58 -2.04 3.25
CA GLY A 119 -10.23 -0.84 3.77
C GLY A 119 -10.41 0.27 2.73
N PHE A 120 -10.55 1.50 3.20
CA PHE A 120 -10.65 2.69 2.34
C PHE A 120 -9.29 2.98 1.67
N GLN A 121 -9.31 3.03 0.34
CA GLN A 121 -8.16 3.27 -0.52
C GLN A 121 -8.46 4.44 -1.44
N SER A 122 -7.46 5.28 -1.66
CA SER A 122 -7.59 6.42 -2.57
C SER A 122 -7.39 6.01 -4.02
N PHE A 123 -7.79 6.87 -4.96
CA PHE A 123 -7.44 6.67 -6.36
C PHE A 123 -5.92 6.47 -6.52
N GLY A 124 -5.52 5.64 -7.48
CA GLY A 124 -4.11 5.40 -7.76
C GLY A 124 -3.78 4.00 -8.24
N TYR A 125 -2.48 3.81 -8.46
CA TYR A 125 -1.89 2.57 -8.94
C TYR A 125 -1.39 1.69 -7.77
N TYR A 126 -2.01 0.52 -7.59
CA TYR A 126 -1.63 -0.49 -6.58
C TYR A 126 -0.94 -1.68 -7.25
N ALA A 127 0.11 -1.40 -8.04
CA ALA A 127 0.78 -2.39 -8.87
C ALA A 127 2.02 -3.04 -8.22
N SER A 128 2.58 -2.41 -7.19
CA SER A 128 3.78 -2.89 -6.49
C SER A 128 3.43 -3.86 -5.37
N ARG A 129 4.36 -4.75 -5.03
CA ARG A 129 4.15 -5.81 -4.01
C ARG A 129 3.73 -5.28 -2.64
N ASP A 130 4.21 -4.10 -2.26
CA ASP A 130 3.91 -3.42 -0.99
C ASP A 130 2.53 -2.74 -0.95
N LYS A 131 1.91 -2.50 -2.11
CA LYS A 131 0.61 -1.81 -2.23
C LYS A 131 -0.52 -2.73 -2.66
N ALA A 132 -0.23 -3.70 -3.53
CA ALA A 132 -1.19 -4.65 -4.04
C ALA A 132 -1.77 -5.54 -2.93
N ALA A 133 -2.94 -6.15 -3.18
CA ALA A 133 -3.50 -7.12 -2.24
C ALA A 133 -2.62 -8.38 -2.21
N TYR A 134 -2.11 -8.74 -1.03
CA TYR A 134 -1.18 -9.84 -0.86
C TYR A 134 -1.88 -11.10 -0.32
N TRP A 135 -1.56 -12.24 -0.92
CA TRP A 135 -2.02 -13.54 -0.44
C TRP A 135 -0.88 -14.53 -0.29
N ASN A 136 -0.81 -15.16 0.88
CA ASN A 136 0.20 -16.16 1.25
C ASN A 136 -0.26 -17.62 1.08
N GLY A 137 -1.34 -17.85 0.33
CA GLY A 137 -1.87 -19.20 0.08
C GLY A 137 -2.52 -19.84 1.31
N LYS A 138 -2.99 -19.03 2.27
CA LYS A 138 -3.73 -19.50 3.45
C LYS A 138 -5.22 -19.15 3.40
N THR A 139 -6.05 -19.95 4.06
CA THR A 139 -7.45 -19.65 4.33
C THR A 139 -7.60 -18.54 5.37
N ASP A 140 -8.83 -18.09 5.64
CA ASP A 140 -9.13 -17.21 6.78
C ASP A 140 -8.80 -17.86 8.13
N THR A 141 -8.88 -19.19 8.25
CA THR A 141 -8.48 -19.95 9.45
C THR A 141 -6.96 -20.18 9.56
N GLY A 142 -6.18 -19.74 8.57
CA GLY A 142 -4.72 -19.86 8.56
C GLY A 142 -4.18 -21.19 8.00
N GLU A 143 -5.06 -22.07 7.52
CA GLU A 143 -4.69 -23.33 6.89
C GLU A 143 -4.15 -23.10 5.48
N MET A 144 -3.16 -23.89 5.09
CA MET A 144 -2.58 -23.80 3.76
C MET A 144 -3.50 -24.43 2.71
N VAL A 145 -3.79 -23.74 1.62
CA VAL A 145 -4.67 -24.24 0.56
C VAL A 145 -3.96 -25.28 -0.34
N SER A 146 -4.69 -26.18 -0.99
CA SER A 146 -4.11 -27.17 -1.90
C SER A 146 -3.72 -26.57 -3.26
N SER A 147 -2.80 -27.22 -3.98
CA SER A 147 -2.56 -26.93 -5.41
C SER A 147 -3.88 -26.95 -6.19
N GLY A 148 -4.04 -26.05 -7.16
CA GLY A 148 -5.25 -25.99 -7.95
C GLY A 148 -5.58 -24.61 -8.52
N THR A 149 -6.77 -24.53 -9.10
CA THR A 149 -7.34 -23.28 -9.62
C THR A 149 -8.18 -22.60 -8.56
N TYR A 150 -7.95 -21.29 -8.41
CA TYR A 150 -8.70 -20.40 -7.54
C TYR A 150 -9.14 -19.17 -8.32
N PHE A 151 -10.08 -18.44 -7.76
CA PHE A 151 -10.58 -17.19 -8.32
C PHE A 151 -10.41 -16.08 -7.29
N TYR A 152 -10.07 -14.88 -7.73
CA TYR A 152 -10.06 -13.69 -6.90
C TYR A 152 -10.98 -12.66 -7.50
N GLN A 153 -11.74 -11.99 -6.64
CA GLN A 153 -12.66 -10.93 -6.99
C GLN A 153 -12.30 -9.69 -6.18
N ILE A 154 -12.18 -8.56 -6.86
CA ILE A 154 -12.14 -7.26 -6.19
C ILE A 154 -13.54 -6.69 -6.14
N GLN A 155 -13.87 -6.04 -5.03
CA GLN A 155 -14.97 -5.12 -4.90
C GLN A 155 -14.39 -3.76 -4.49
N ALA A 156 -14.64 -2.73 -5.28
CA ALA A 156 -14.20 -1.36 -5.05
C ALA A 156 -15.36 -0.40 -5.33
N GLY A 157 -16.11 -0.01 -4.30
CA GLY A 157 -17.40 0.66 -4.48
C GLY A 157 -18.36 -0.21 -5.31
N ASP A 158 -18.88 0.34 -6.42
CA ASP A 158 -19.76 -0.38 -7.34
C ASP A 158 -19.00 -1.26 -8.36
N TYR A 159 -17.68 -1.10 -8.47
CA TYR A 159 -16.87 -1.89 -9.39
C TYR A 159 -16.62 -3.29 -8.81
N THR A 160 -16.84 -4.32 -9.63
CA THR A 160 -16.51 -5.71 -9.31
C THR A 160 -15.93 -6.41 -10.54
N GLU A 161 -14.77 -7.03 -10.39
CA GLU A 161 -14.18 -7.89 -11.42
C GLU A 161 -13.64 -9.17 -10.77
N THR A 162 -13.71 -10.29 -11.51
CA THR A 162 -13.20 -11.59 -11.07
C THR A 162 -12.20 -12.14 -12.07
N ARG A 163 -11.09 -12.69 -11.57
CA ARG A 163 -10.04 -13.30 -12.37
C ARG A 163 -9.59 -14.63 -11.77
N LYS A 164 -8.92 -15.44 -12.58
CA LYS A 164 -8.44 -16.78 -12.23
C LYS A 164 -6.97 -16.75 -11.85
N MET A 165 -6.56 -17.56 -10.87
CA MET A 165 -5.17 -17.82 -10.51
C MET A 165 -4.90 -19.32 -10.29
N VAL A 166 -3.64 -19.71 -10.39
CA VAL A 166 -3.21 -21.10 -10.17
C VAL A 166 -2.12 -21.13 -9.10
N ILE A 167 -2.33 -21.94 -8.07
CA ILE A 167 -1.32 -22.25 -7.06
C ILE A 167 -0.71 -23.62 -7.34
N LEU A 168 0.62 -23.67 -7.34
CA LEU A 168 1.40 -24.90 -7.40
C LEU A 168 2.13 -25.06 -6.08
N LYS A 169 2.06 -26.26 -5.50
CA LYS A 169 2.92 -26.71 -4.41
C LYS A 169 3.71 -27.92 -4.84
#